data_AF-B9TEK0-F1
#
_entry.id   AF-B9TEK0-F1
#
_cell.length_a   1.000
_cell.length_b   1.000
_cell.length_c   1.000
_cell.angle_alpha   90.00
_cell.angle_beta   90.00
_cell.angle_gamma   90.00
#
_symmetry.space_group_name_H-M   'P 1'
#
loop_
_entity.id
_entity.type
_entity.pdbx_description
1 polymer ?
#
loop_
_entity_poly.entity_id
_entity_poly.type
_entity_poly.pdbx_seq_one_letter_code
_entity_poly.pdbx_strand_id
1 'polypeptide(L)'
;MPNQNSTLQFYLNGEMVVIENPSPSALLVDYLRSPEVRLTGTKKPCGQGGCGGCTVILTDWSNGHPTSRAINSCLRRLCSLNGMAITTIEGTGGLPADIAVYPAHHPTASRSAAPFNAPLPLNLLGDAKTAITDTAPGESASGPDGSHVNPVAYRLATNNGSQC
;
A
#
# COMPACT_ATOMS: atom_id res chain seq x y z
N MET A 1 32.99 22.29 -6.13
CA MET A 1 31.88 21.37 -6.46
C MET A 1 31.47 20.71 -5.16
N PRO A 2 30.22 20.81 -4.69
CA PRO A 2 29.95 20.45 -3.32
C PRO A 2 29.95 18.92 -3.23
N ASN A 3 31.04 18.38 -2.69
CA ASN A 3 31.10 17.09 -2.02
C ASN A 3 30.13 17.20 -0.83
N GLN A 4 28.93 16.65 -0.97
CA GLN A 4 27.95 16.58 0.11
C GLN A 4 27.71 15.10 0.39
N ASN A 5 28.57 14.52 1.22
CA ASN A 5 28.29 13.24 1.87
C ASN A 5 27.03 13.42 2.72
N SER A 6 25.88 13.16 2.11
CA SER A 6 24.58 13.13 2.79
C SER A 6 24.22 11.67 3.02
N THR A 7 24.13 11.30 4.29
CA THR A 7 23.69 9.98 4.72
C THR A 7 22.18 10.02 4.91
N LEU A 8 21.47 9.15 4.21
CA LEU A 8 20.03 8.96 4.35
C LEU A 8 19.78 7.76 5.27
N GLN A 9 18.99 7.96 6.31
CA GLN A 9 18.63 6.91 7.26
C GLN A 9 17.11 6.79 7.36
N PHE A 10 16.57 5.59 7.19
CA PHE A 10 15.14 5.32 7.35
C PHE A 10 14.93 3.87 7.75
N TYR A 11 13.72 3.51 8.16
CA TYR A 11 13.38 2.12 8.50
C TYR A 11 12.63 1.47 7.34
N LEU A 12 12.95 0.23 7.02
CA LEU A 12 12.29 -0.59 6.02
C LEU A 12 11.88 -1.91 6.66
N ASN A 13 10.56 -2.16 6.77
CA ASN A 13 10.01 -3.36 7.40
C ASN A 13 10.57 -3.65 8.81
N GLY A 14 10.91 -2.59 9.56
CA GLY A 14 11.49 -2.67 10.90
C GLY A 14 13.02 -2.71 10.95
N GLU A 15 13.70 -2.88 9.81
CA GLU A 15 15.16 -2.84 9.72
C GLU A 15 15.65 -1.42 9.41
N MET A 16 16.72 -0.98 10.06
CA MET A 16 17.33 0.32 9.77
C MET A 16 18.17 0.24 8.49
N VAL A 17 17.86 1.10 7.53
CA VAL A 17 18.57 1.21 6.26
C VAL A 17 19.35 2.52 6.23
N VAL A 18 20.63 2.42 5.90
CA VAL A 18 21.54 3.56 5.76
C VAL A 18 22.08 3.58 4.32
N ILE A 19 21.87 4.69 3.63
CA ILE A 19 22.35 4.90 2.26
C ILE A 19 23.28 6.11 2.25
N GLU A 20 24.50 5.90 1.77
CA GLU A 20 25.47 6.98 1.57
C GLU A 20 25.30 7.61 0.19
N ASN A 21 25.27 8.95 0.15
CA ASN A 21 25.20 9.73 -1.08
C ASN A 21 24.08 9.25 -2.05
N PRO A 22 22.82 9.18 -1.59
CA PRO A 22 21.73 8.71 -2.42
C PRO A 22 21.50 9.66 -3.61
N SER A 23 21.22 9.10 -4.79
CA SER A 23 20.87 9.92 -5.95
C SER A 23 19.60 10.73 -5.66
N PRO A 24 19.61 12.06 -5.88
CA PRO A 24 18.47 12.92 -5.59
C PRO A 24 17.26 12.63 -6.47
N SER A 25 17.44 11.95 -7.61
CA SER A 25 16.36 11.54 -8.52
C SER A 25 15.83 10.14 -8.21
N ALA A 26 16.45 9.39 -7.29
CA ALA A 26 16.05 8.02 -6.99
C ALA A 26 14.67 7.97 -6.34
N LEU A 27 13.81 7.12 -6.91
CA LEU A 27 12.46 6.85 -6.41
C LEU A 27 12.48 5.65 -5.46
N LEU A 28 11.60 5.67 -4.47
CA LEU A 28 11.48 4.59 -3.49
C LEU A 28 11.17 3.26 -4.17
N VAL A 29 10.25 3.24 -5.14
CA VAL A 29 9.89 2.00 -5.85
C VAL A 29 11.07 1.35 -6.57
N ASP A 30 11.98 2.17 -7.11
CA ASP A 30 13.14 1.67 -7.86
C ASP A 30 14.20 1.13 -6.89
N TYR A 31 14.35 1.76 -5.73
CA TYR A 31 15.19 1.25 -4.65
C TYR A 31 14.70 -0.07 -4.08
N LEU A 32 13.41 -0.17 -3.74
CA LEU A 32 12.82 -1.40 -3.19
C LEU A 32 13.01 -2.60 -4.12
N ARG A 33 12.89 -2.35 -5.43
CA ARG A 33 13.02 -3.38 -6.47
C ARG A 33 14.47 -3.56 -6.97
N SER A 34 15.42 -2.81 -6.42
CA SER A 34 16.81 -2.89 -6.84
C SER A 34 17.38 -4.30 -6.60
N PRO A 35 18.42 -4.71 -7.34
CA PRO A 35 19.07 -6.01 -7.15
C PRO A 35 19.64 -6.22 -5.74
N GLU A 36 19.86 -5.15 -4.99
CA GLU A 36 20.39 -5.17 -3.63
C GLU A 36 19.28 -5.45 -2.60
N VAL A 37 18.12 -4.81 -2.75
CA VAL A 37 17.01 -4.88 -1.77
C VAL A 37 16.03 -6.00 -2.08
N ARG A 38 15.73 -6.25 -3.37
CA ARG A 38 14.90 -7.36 -3.86
C ARG A 38 13.49 -7.49 -3.25
N LEU A 39 12.89 -6.42 -2.79
CA LEU A 39 11.49 -6.38 -2.35
C LEU A 39 10.57 -6.18 -3.57
N THR A 40 10.14 -7.28 -4.16
CA THR A 40 9.43 -7.31 -5.47
C THR A 40 7.91 -7.31 -5.36
N GLY A 41 7.35 -7.37 -4.16
CA GLY A 41 5.93 -7.31 -3.88
C GLY A 41 5.34 -5.96 -4.28
N THR A 42 6.06 -4.87 -4.03
CA THR A 42 5.68 -3.54 -4.54
C THR A 42 5.90 -3.48 -6.06
N LYS A 43 4.84 -3.16 -6.82
CA LYS A 43 4.88 -3.14 -8.30
C LYS A 43 5.00 -1.71 -8.84
N LYS A 44 5.51 -1.56 -10.07
CA LYS A 44 5.58 -0.25 -10.77
C LYS A 44 4.92 -0.32 -12.16
N PRO A 45 3.60 -0.51 -12.26
CA PRO A 45 2.97 -0.71 -13.57
C PRO A 45 2.73 0.61 -14.32
N CYS A 46 2.31 1.70 -13.66
CA CYS A 46 2.02 2.97 -14.33
C CYS A 46 3.02 4.11 -14.08
N GLY A 47 3.77 4.10 -12.96
CA GLY A 47 4.74 5.14 -12.62
C GLY A 47 4.17 6.54 -12.30
N GLN A 48 2.85 6.76 -12.40
CA GLN A 48 2.20 8.07 -12.26
C GLN A 48 1.24 8.16 -11.05
N GLY A 49 1.18 7.11 -10.22
CA GLY A 49 0.39 7.10 -8.97
C GLY A 49 -1.10 6.77 -9.12
N GLY A 50 -1.62 6.58 -10.34
CA GLY A 50 -3.03 6.27 -10.55
C GLY A 50 -3.43 4.81 -10.26
N CYS A 51 -2.50 3.87 -10.44
CA CYS A 51 -2.82 2.43 -10.37
C CYS A 51 -2.82 1.83 -8.96
N GLY A 52 -2.23 2.48 -7.97
CA GLY A 52 -2.08 1.94 -6.61
C GLY A 52 -1.13 0.74 -6.45
N GLY A 53 -0.72 0.01 -7.50
CA GLY A 53 0.19 -1.15 -7.37
C GLY A 53 1.60 -0.84 -6.78
N CYS A 54 1.97 0.44 -6.65
CA CYS A 54 3.20 0.87 -5.99
C CYS A 54 2.95 1.33 -4.53
N THR A 55 1.80 1.01 -3.94
CA THR A 55 1.42 1.48 -2.60
C THR A 55 2.35 0.88 -1.55
N VAL A 56 2.78 1.70 -0.60
CA VAL A 56 3.51 1.31 0.63
C VAL A 56 2.93 2.11 1.81
N ILE A 57 3.16 1.64 3.03
CA ILE A 57 2.82 2.39 4.24
C ILE A 57 4.03 3.25 4.62
N LEU A 58 3.80 4.53 4.83
CA LEU A 58 4.77 5.44 5.41
C LEU A 58 4.29 5.85 6.79
N THR A 59 5.15 5.65 7.78
CA THR A 59 4.97 6.10 9.15
C THR A 59 5.98 7.21 9.43
N ASP A 60 5.49 8.36 9.90
CA ASP A 60 6.32 9.45 10.40
C ASP A 60 5.91 9.86 11.82
N TRP A 61 6.75 10.67 12.46
CA TRP A 61 6.57 11.12 13.84
C TRP A 61 6.41 12.65 13.95
N SER A 62 5.98 13.31 12.86
CA SER A 62 5.91 14.78 12.80
C SER A 62 5.00 15.40 13.87
N ASN A 63 3.96 14.68 14.30
CA ASN A 63 2.96 15.16 15.27
C ASN A 63 3.23 14.66 16.71
N GLY A 64 4.45 14.21 17.03
CA GLY A 64 4.79 13.66 18.34
C GLY A 64 4.25 12.25 18.62
N HIS A 65 3.48 11.68 17.68
CA HIS A 65 2.97 10.30 17.70
C HIS A 65 3.14 9.66 16.32
N PRO A 66 3.31 8.33 16.23
CA PRO A 66 3.45 7.64 14.95
C PRO A 66 2.18 7.80 14.12
N THR A 67 2.30 8.41 12.95
CA THR A 67 1.20 8.60 11.99
C THR A 67 1.49 7.80 10.72
N SER A 68 0.67 6.77 10.45
CA SER A 68 0.81 5.92 9.26
C SER A 68 -0.15 6.34 8.15
N ARG A 69 0.34 6.41 6.91
CA ARG A 69 -0.46 6.68 5.71
C ARG A 69 -0.02 5.82 4.53
N ALA A 70 -0.97 5.48 3.66
CA ALA A 70 -0.67 4.83 2.38
C ALA A 70 -0.14 5.87 1.38
N ILE A 71 0.99 5.59 0.74
CA ILE A 71 1.56 6.45 -0.29
C ILE A 71 1.95 5.65 -1.53
N ASN A 72 2.01 6.33 -2.68
CA ASN A 72 2.56 5.78 -3.91
C ASN A 72 4.09 5.90 -3.90
N SER A 73 4.80 4.78 -3.71
CA SER A 73 6.28 4.75 -3.71
C SER A 73 6.89 5.20 -5.04
N CYS A 74 6.13 5.08 -6.14
CA CYS A 74 6.55 5.50 -7.47
C CYS A 74 6.60 7.02 -7.68
N LEU A 75 6.03 7.82 -6.76
CA LEU A 75 6.14 9.28 -6.77
C LEU A 75 6.99 9.82 -5.62
N ARG A 76 7.46 8.94 -4.73
CA ARG A 76 8.22 9.32 -3.53
C ARG A 76 9.71 9.19 -3.79
N ARG A 77 10.47 10.26 -3.53
CA ARG A 77 11.94 10.25 -3.62
C ARG A 77 12.58 9.67 -2.37
N LEU A 78 13.68 8.94 -2.53
CA LEU A 78 14.44 8.36 -1.41
C LEU A 78 14.92 9.42 -0.42
N CYS A 79 15.52 10.51 -0.91
CA CYS A 79 16.09 11.56 -0.05
C CYS A 79 15.06 12.23 0.88
N SER A 80 13.76 12.06 0.61
CA SER A 80 12.69 12.62 1.44
C SER A 80 12.24 11.72 2.59
N LEU A 81 12.84 10.53 2.74
CA LEU A 81 12.44 9.51 3.71
C LEU A 81 13.24 9.55 5.01
N ASN A 82 14.13 10.52 5.17
CA ASN A 82 15.01 10.57 6.33
C ASN A 82 14.20 10.58 7.64
N GLY A 83 14.50 9.63 8.54
CA GLY A 83 13.81 9.46 9.83
C GLY A 83 12.39 8.89 9.74
N MET A 84 11.96 8.42 8.58
CA MET A 84 10.64 7.80 8.38
C MET A 84 10.74 6.26 8.40
N ALA A 85 9.60 5.60 8.57
CA ALA A 85 9.51 4.14 8.43
C ALA A 85 8.61 3.77 7.25
N ILE A 86 9.08 2.84 6.43
CA ILE A 86 8.38 2.27 5.28
C ILE A 86 8.04 0.82 5.59
N THR A 87 6.77 0.46 5.43
CA THR A 87 6.31 -0.93 5.45
C THR A 87 5.78 -1.31 4.08
N THR A 88 6.41 -2.32 3.48
CA THR A 88 5.97 -2.92 2.23
C THR A 88 5.09 -4.15 2.51
N ILE A 89 4.53 -4.76 1.46
CA ILE A 89 3.68 -5.95 1.60
C ILE A 89 4.41 -7.14 2.22
N GLU A 90 5.72 -7.22 2.01
CA GLU A 90 6.58 -8.23 2.63
C GLU A 90 6.69 -8.04 4.15
N GLY A 91 6.57 -6.79 4.64
CA GLY A 91 6.65 -6.44 6.05
C GLY A 91 5.32 -6.46 6.80
N THR A 92 4.17 -6.61 6.10
CA THR A 92 2.85 -6.61 6.76
C THR A 92 2.48 -7.93 7.44
N GLY A 93 3.35 -8.94 7.37
CA GLY A 93 3.04 -10.30 7.85
C GLY A 93 2.21 -11.06 6.83
N GLY A 94 2.72 -12.19 6.36
CA GLY A 94 1.93 -13.14 5.58
C GLY A 94 0.92 -13.86 6.47
N LEU A 95 -0.16 -14.36 5.87
CA LEU A 95 -0.92 -15.45 6.48
C LEU A 95 0.06 -16.60 6.75
N PRO A 96 -0.03 -17.30 7.91
CA PRO A 96 0.82 -18.46 8.17
C PRO A 96 0.70 -19.45 6.99
N ALA A 97 1.84 -20.04 6.60
CA ALA A 97 1.97 -20.90 5.41
C ALA A 97 1.00 -22.10 5.38
N ASP A 98 0.34 -22.40 6.50
CA ASP A 98 -0.66 -23.46 6.64
C ASP A 98 -2.09 -23.08 6.20
N ILE A 99 -2.35 -21.83 5.78
CA ILE A 99 -3.61 -21.52 5.08
C ILE A 99 -3.43 -21.82 3.60
N ALA A 100 -3.27 -23.11 3.28
CA ALA A 100 -3.53 -23.67 1.96
C ALA A 100 -5.04 -23.80 1.75
N VAL A 101 -5.77 -22.70 1.88
CA VAL A 101 -7.10 -22.55 1.31
C VAL A 101 -6.94 -21.40 0.37
N TYR A 102 -6.92 -21.65 -0.94
CA TYR A 102 -7.20 -20.60 -1.90
C TYR A 102 -8.57 -20.04 -1.52
N PRO A 103 -8.71 -18.82 -0.97
CA PRO A 103 -10.01 -18.19 -1.03
C PRO A 103 -10.22 -17.99 -2.51
N ALA A 104 -11.13 -18.75 -3.11
CA ALA A 104 -11.59 -18.47 -4.46
C ALA A 104 -12.00 -17.00 -4.46
N HIS A 105 -11.20 -16.15 -5.10
CA HIS A 105 -11.48 -14.73 -5.20
C HIS A 105 -12.77 -14.62 -6.01
N HIS A 106 -13.91 -14.57 -5.34
CA HIS A 106 -15.10 -14.04 -5.97
C HIS A 106 -14.84 -12.54 -6.13
N PRO A 107 -14.80 -12.01 -7.36
CA PRO A 107 -14.45 -10.61 -7.60
C PRO A 107 -15.64 -9.74 -7.18
N THR A 108 -15.84 -9.54 -5.87
CA THR A 108 -17.01 -8.79 -5.38
C THR A 108 -16.76 -7.28 -5.31
N ALA A 109 -15.56 -6.78 -5.61
CA ALA A 109 -15.32 -5.33 -5.61
C ALA A 109 -14.06 -4.88 -6.37
N SER A 110 -13.73 -5.48 -7.51
CA SER A 110 -12.79 -4.80 -8.41
C SER A 110 -13.58 -3.83 -9.27
N ARG A 111 -13.17 -2.55 -9.33
CA ARG A 111 -13.73 -1.56 -10.28
C ARG A 111 -13.66 -2.03 -11.74
N SER A 112 -12.85 -3.04 -12.02
CA SER A 112 -12.68 -3.63 -13.35
C SER A 112 -13.72 -4.70 -13.71
N ALA A 113 -14.59 -5.10 -12.77
CA ALA A 113 -15.60 -6.16 -12.98
C ALA A 113 -17.02 -5.64 -13.25
N ALA A 114 -17.25 -4.33 -13.27
CA ALA A 114 -18.51 -3.77 -13.76
C ALA A 114 -18.42 -3.62 -15.29
N PRO A 115 -19.11 -4.44 -16.10
CA PRO A 115 -19.17 -4.21 -17.54
C PRO A 115 -19.86 -2.86 -17.82
N PHE A 116 -19.29 -2.06 -18.73
CA PHE A 116 -19.71 -0.69 -19.04
C PHE A 116 -21.15 -0.56 -19.58
N ASN A 117 -21.91 -1.66 -19.72
CA ASN A 117 -23.29 -1.59 -20.19
C ASN A 117 -24.11 -2.87 -19.92
N ALA A 118 -24.09 -3.43 -18.70
CA ALA A 118 -25.04 -4.49 -18.35
C ALA A 118 -26.27 -3.87 -17.66
N PRO A 119 -27.50 -4.14 -18.13
CA PRO A 119 -28.70 -3.74 -17.39
C PRO A 119 -28.72 -4.50 -16.06
N LEU A 120 -28.83 -3.76 -14.95
CA LEU A 120 -28.94 -4.34 -13.62
C LEU A 120 -30.15 -5.28 -13.58
N PRO A 121 -30.02 -6.54 -13.12
CA PRO A 121 -31.17 -7.40 -12.96
C PRO A 121 -32.08 -6.82 -11.87
N LEU A 122 -33.34 -6.57 -12.25
CA LEU A 122 -34.38 -5.87 -11.47
C LEU A 122 -34.75 -6.54 -10.12
N ASN A 123 -34.12 -7.67 -9.77
CA ASN A 123 -34.46 -8.47 -8.59
C ASN A 123 -33.56 -8.21 -7.37
N LEU A 124 -32.69 -7.19 -7.41
CA LEU A 124 -31.85 -6.79 -6.27
C LEU A 124 -32.24 -5.43 -5.67
N LEU A 125 -33.53 -5.07 -5.72
CA LEU A 125 -34.07 -3.84 -5.10
C LEU A 125 -34.50 -4.02 -3.63
N GLY A 126 -34.16 -5.14 -2.98
CA GLY A 126 -34.59 -5.44 -1.61
C GLY A 126 -33.84 -4.65 -0.51
N ASP A 127 -32.54 -4.42 -0.66
CA ASP A 127 -31.70 -4.04 0.49
C ASP A 127 -30.96 -2.70 0.32
N ALA A 128 -31.24 -1.95 -0.75
CA ALA A 128 -30.54 -0.70 -1.07
C ALA A 128 -31.17 0.55 -0.44
N LYS A 129 -31.64 0.49 0.82
CA LYS A 129 -32.16 1.68 1.52
C LYS A 129 -31.29 2.21 2.66
N THR A 130 -30.09 1.70 2.87
CA THR A 130 -29.26 2.16 4.00
C THR A 130 -27.78 2.35 3.66
N ALA A 131 -27.47 2.88 2.48
CA ALA A 131 -26.08 3.22 2.14
C ALA A 131 -25.96 4.53 1.35
N ILE A 132 -26.71 5.56 1.76
CA ILE A 132 -26.41 6.95 1.38
C ILE A 132 -26.63 7.87 2.59
N THR A 133 -25.78 7.75 3.59
CA THR A 133 -25.51 8.87 4.50
C THR A 133 -24.01 9.04 4.58
N ASP A 134 -23.59 10.25 4.24
CA ASP A 134 -22.23 10.76 4.38
C ASP A 134 -21.58 10.31 5.70
N THR A 135 -20.40 9.71 5.63
CA THR A 135 -19.51 9.67 6.79
C THR A 135 -18.13 10.16 6.43
N ALA A 136 -17.74 11.20 7.16
CA ALA A 136 -16.44 11.84 7.23
C ALA A 136 -15.36 10.88 7.81
N PRO A 137 -14.09 11.31 7.99
CA PRO A 137 -12.96 10.42 8.07
C PRO A 137 -12.90 9.66 9.40
N GLY A 138 -12.84 8.32 9.32
CA GLY A 138 -12.40 7.49 10.44
C GLY A 138 -13.31 6.30 10.72
N GLU A 139 -13.40 5.34 9.80
CA GLU A 139 -13.96 4.02 10.14
C GLU A 139 -13.12 2.90 9.53
N SER A 140 -12.73 1.99 10.41
CA SER A 140 -11.92 0.79 10.18
C SER A 140 -12.69 -0.28 9.41
N ALA A 141 -12.08 -0.78 8.33
CA ALA A 141 -12.61 -1.95 7.65
C ALA A 141 -12.30 -3.22 8.48
N SER A 142 -13.33 -3.86 9.02
CA SER A 142 -13.24 -5.15 9.70
C SER A 142 -13.06 -6.29 8.69
N GLY A 143 -12.07 -7.15 8.91
CA GLY A 143 -11.88 -8.38 8.14
C GLY A 143 -12.98 -9.43 8.42
N PRO A 144 -13.07 -10.50 7.63
CA PRO A 144 -14.08 -11.56 7.78
C PRO A 144 -13.93 -12.38 9.09
N ASP A 145 -12.87 -12.15 9.85
CA ASP A 145 -12.54 -12.81 11.13
C ASP A 145 -12.79 -11.90 12.36
N GLY A 146 -13.36 -10.71 12.16
CA GLY A 146 -13.58 -9.75 13.26
C GLY A 146 -12.31 -9.06 13.75
N SER A 147 -11.16 -9.27 13.08
CA SER A 147 -9.98 -8.46 13.33
C SER A 147 -10.18 -7.06 12.74
N HIS A 148 -9.99 -6.04 13.58
CA HIS A 148 -10.03 -4.65 13.15
C HIS A 148 -8.72 -4.36 12.42
N VAL A 149 -8.69 -4.60 11.10
CA VAL A 149 -7.52 -4.37 10.27
C VAL A 149 -7.30 -2.86 10.13
N ASN A 150 -6.05 -2.42 10.27
CA ASN A 150 -5.69 -1.03 9.99
C ASN A 150 -6.13 -0.69 8.56
N PRO A 151 -6.97 0.33 8.32
CA PRO A 151 -7.48 0.64 6.98
C PRO A 151 -6.36 0.95 5.97
N VAL A 152 -5.20 1.41 6.45
CA VAL A 152 -4.00 1.63 5.63
C VAL A 152 -3.39 0.29 5.18
N ALA A 153 -3.31 -0.68 6.08
CA ALA A 153 -2.83 -2.04 5.76
C ALA A 153 -3.81 -2.78 4.84
N TYR A 154 -5.12 -2.61 5.06
CA TYR A 154 -6.15 -3.15 4.18
C TYR A 154 -5.99 -2.65 2.74
N ARG A 155 -5.83 -1.33 2.54
CA ARG A 155 -5.60 -0.74 1.22
C ARG A 155 -4.32 -1.24 0.55
N LEU A 156 -3.27 -1.45 1.33
CA LEU A 156 -2.02 -2.03 0.83
C LEU A 156 -2.25 -3.44 0.28
N ALA A 157 -2.98 -4.28 1.03
CA ALA A 157 -3.32 -5.64 0.61
C ALA A 157 -4.20 -5.65 -0.65
N THR A 158 -5.22 -4.79 -0.73
CA THR A 158 -6.10 -4.72 -1.91
C THR A 158 -5.36 -4.28 -3.18
N ASN A 159 -4.42 -3.34 -3.05
CA ASN A 159 -3.70 -2.79 -4.21
C ASN A 159 -2.59 -3.70 -4.72
N ASN A 160 -2.06 -4.58 -3.87
CA ASN A 160 -0.98 -5.53 -4.23
C ASN A 160 -1.51 -6.94 -4.52
N GLY A 161 -2.74 -7.27 -4.11
CA GLY A 161 -3.28 -8.64 -4.11
C GLY A 161 -4.00 -9.13 -5.38
N SER A 162 -4.11 -8.33 -6.45
CA SER A 162 -4.90 -8.69 -7.64
C SER A 162 -4.12 -8.79 -8.96
N GLN A 163 -2.78 -8.89 -8.92
CA GLN A 163 -1.96 -8.99 -10.14
C GLN A 163 -0.91 -10.11 -10.05
N CYS A 164 -1.35 -11.30 -9.63
CA CYS A 164 -0.68 -12.56 -9.93
C CYS A 164 -1.28 -13.14 -11.21
#